data_AF-A0A8J3KCK1-F1
#
_entry.id   AF-A0A8J3KCK1-F1
#
_cell.length_a   1.000
_cell.length_b   1.000
_cell.length_c   1.000
_cell.angle_alpha   90.00
_cell.angle_beta   90.00
_cell.angle_gamma   90.00
#
_symmetry.space_group_name_H-M   'P 1'
#
loop_
_entity.id
_entity.type
_entity.pdbx_description
1 polymer ?
#
loop_
_entity_poly.entity_id
_entity_poly.type
_entity_poly.pdbx_seq_one_letter_code
_entity_poly.pdbx_strand_id
1 'polypeptide(L)'
;MTFRRPEREQLIGALVPVAAERPAPDPAPAAPLPIRAAPVGIPVLAVARLDGSGRVSARPLLQALGWCPGQGVDIDVRHGRLAVTADPRGRYALDPRGLLALPAPLRRLCGLAAGGQVLLAALPAHHLLVVHRADELARLLHPAHQLMVGGHHGR
;
A
#
# COMPACT_ATOMS: atom_id res chain seq x y z
N MET A 1 -78.40 28.29 14.12
CA MET A 1 -77.92 26.88 14.07
C MET A 1 -76.63 26.85 13.27
N THR A 2 -75.51 26.83 14.00
CA THR A 2 -74.15 26.31 13.66
C THR A 2 -73.63 26.38 12.22
N PHE A 3 -72.86 27.44 11.92
CA PHE A 3 -71.83 27.42 10.88
C PHE A 3 -70.58 26.67 11.37
N ARG A 4 -70.27 25.56 10.71
CA ARG A 4 -69.10 24.69 10.97
C ARG A 4 -67.82 25.45 10.61
N ARG A 5 -66.94 25.64 11.60
CA ARG A 5 -65.60 26.22 11.44
C ARG A 5 -64.73 25.23 10.63
N PRO A 6 -63.99 25.66 9.59
CA PRO A 6 -63.12 24.76 8.86
C PRO A 6 -61.93 24.36 9.75
N GLU A 7 -61.79 23.06 9.98
CA GLU A 7 -60.67 22.44 10.67
C GLU A 7 -59.38 22.79 9.91
N ARG A 8 -58.47 23.51 10.59
CA ARG A 8 -57.09 23.68 10.12
C ARG A 8 -56.45 22.29 10.10
N GLU A 9 -56.26 21.69 8.93
CA GLU A 9 -55.34 20.56 8.76
C GLU A 9 -53.96 20.97 9.29
N GLN A 10 -53.58 20.38 10.43
CA GLN A 10 -52.24 20.55 10.99
C GLN A 10 -51.32 19.56 10.28
N LEU A 11 -50.32 20.09 9.57
CA LEU A 11 -49.24 19.31 8.99
C LEU A 11 -48.47 18.61 10.11
N ILE A 12 -48.54 17.28 10.17
CA ILE A 12 -47.71 16.47 11.05
C ILE A 12 -46.30 16.49 10.46
N GLY A 13 -45.34 17.04 11.21
CA GLY A 13 -43.93 17.04 10.81
C GLY A 13 -43.45 15.61 10.52
N ALA A 14 -42.66 15.44 9.47
CA ALA A 14 -42.15 14.13 9.06
C ALA A 14 -41.43 13.45 10.22
N LEU A 15 -41.93 12.29 10.63
CA LEU A 15 -41.28 11.43 11.61
C LEU A 15 -40.08 10.76 10.93
N VAL A 16 -38.87 11.26 11.16
CA VAL A 16 -37.64 10.60 10.73
C VAL A 16 -37.42 9.41 11.66
N PRO A 17 -37.38 8.15 11.17
CA PRO A 17 -37.05 7.02 12.01
C PRO A 17 -35.62 7.19 12.51
N VAL A 18 -35.41 7.16 13.82
CA VAL A 18 -34.05 7.05 14.36
C VAL A 18 -33.51 5.70 13.89
N ALA A 19 -32.42 5.72 13.12
CA ALA A 19 -31.77 4.49 12.69
C ALA A 19 -31.27 3.78 13.97
N ALA A 20 -31.91 2.67 14.32
CA ALA A 20 -31.40 1.81 15.38
C ALA A 20 -30.00 1.33 14.97
N GLU A 21 -28.98 1.62 15.78
CA GLU A 21 -27.64 1.08 15.58
C GLU A 21 -27.74 -0.45 15.61
N ARG A 22 -27.44 -1.09 14.47
CA ARG A 22 -27.26 -2.54 14.45
C ARG A 22 -25.96 -2.86 15.20
N PRO A 23 -25.99 -3.71 16.24
CA PRO A 23 -24.77 -4.22 16.84
C PRO A 23 -23.92 -4.87 15.75
N ALA A 24 -22.66 -4.44 15.61
CA ALA A 24 -21.73 -5.09 14.71
C ALA A 24 -21.58 -6.56 15.15
N PRO A 25 -21.66 -7.54 14.23
CA PRO A 25 -21.39 -8.93 14.59
C PRO A 25 -19.95 -9.06 15.11
N ASP A 26 -19.79 -9.80 16.21
CA ASP A 26 -18.49 -10.13 16.78
C ASP A 26 -17.63 -10.81 15.69
N PRO A 27 -16.41 -10.33 15.39
CA PRO A 27 -15.59 -10.95 14.36
C PRO A 27 -15.33 -12.41 14.74
N ALA A 28 -15.86 -13.34 13.93
CA ALA A 28 -15.55 -14.74 14.06
C ALA A 28 -14.03 -14.94 14.06
N PRO A 29 -13.47 -15.81 14.94
CA PRO A 29 -12.05 -16.05 14.98
C PRO A 29 -11.59 -16.56 13.62
N ALA A 30 -10.78 -15.76 12.92
CA ALA A 30 -10.19 -16.15 11.66
C ALA A 30 -9.28 -17.37 11.93
N ALA A 31 -9.56 -18.49 11.28
CA ALA A 31 -8.65 -19.63 11.31
C ALA A 31 -7.26 -19.14 10.84
N PRO A 32 -6.18 -19.46 11.58
CA PRO A 32 -4.85 -19.04 11.17
C PRO A 32 -4.55 -19.65 9.80
N LEU A 33 -4.39 -18.79 8.79
CA LEU A 33 -3.91 -19.20 7.48
C LEU A 33 -2.53 -19.87 7.68
N PRO A 34 -2.24 -21.00 7.01
CA PRO A 34 -0.93 -21.63 7.13
C PRO A 34 0.13 -20.64 6.66
N ILE A 35 0.92 -20.12 7.61
CA ILE A 35 2.06 -19.27 7.32
C ILE A 35 3.13 -20.19 6.74
N ARG A 36 3.27 -20.21 5.41
CA ARG A 36 4.52 -20.72 4.82
C ARG A 36 5.60 -19.75 5.25
N ALA A 37 6.49 -20.20 6.12
CA ALA A 37 7.70 -19.45 6.44
C ALA A 37 8.39 -19.12 5.10
N ALA A 38 8.58 -17.84 4.83
CA ALA A 38 9.33 -17.42 3.65
C ALA A 38 10.74 -18.05 3.75
N PRO A 39 11.26 -18.66 2.68
CA PRO A 39 12.59 -19.22 2.71
C PRO A 39 13.60 -18.13 3.12
N VAL A 40 14.49 -18.47 4.05
CA VAL A 40 15.55 -17.57 4.52
C VAL A 40 16.37 -17.13 3.31
N GLY A 41 16.53 -15.81 3.15
CA GLY A 41 17.28 -15.22 2.03
C GLY A 41 16.43 -14.81 0.82
N ILE A 42 15.12 -15.11 0.78
CA ILE A 42 14.24 -14.56 -0.26
C ILE A 42 13.75 -13.16 0.16
N PRO A 43 13.83 -12.17 -0.74
CA PRO A 43 13.31 -10.84 -0.44
C PRO A 43 11.80 -10.87 -0.19
N VAL A 44 11.34 -10.10 0.79
CA VAL A 44 9.91 -9.83 0.99
C VAL A 44 9.50 -8.76 -0.02
N LEU A 45 8.53 -9.09 -0.87
CA LEU A 45 8.11 -8.24 -1.97
C LEU A 45 6.75 -7.58 -1.68
N ALA A 46 6.58 -6.35 -2.15
CA ALA A 46 5.26 -5.74 -2.27
C ALA A 46 5.20 -4.78 -3.45
N VAL A 47 3.99 -4.57 -3.98
CA VAL A 47 3.73 -3.54 -4.98
C VAL A 47 3.05 -2.37 -4.29
N ALA A 48 3.57 -1.16 -4.51
CA ALA A 48 3.02 0.06 -3.97
C ALA A 48 2.78 1.08 -5.08
N ARG A 49 1.73 1.90 -4.93
CA ARG A 49 1.54 3.06 -5.78
C ARG A 49 2.36 4.21 -5.23
N LEU A 50 3.13 4.85 -6.11
CA LEU A 50 3.80 6.10 -5.83
C LEU A 50 2.77 7.23 -5.90
N ASP A 51 2.46 7.86 -4.78
CA ASP A 51 1.52 8.98 -4.80
C ASP A 51 2.12 10.23 -5.47
N GLY A 52 1.29 11.26 -5.69
CA GLY A 52 1.74 12.52 -6.32
C GLY A 52 2.85 13.24 -5.55
N SER A 53 2.95 13.01 -4.24
CA SER A 53 4.01 13.58 -3.39
C SER A 53 5.32 12.78 -3.45
N GLY A 54 5.31 11.59 -4.07
CA GLY A 54 6.45 10.69 -4.13
C GLY A 54 6.55 9.76 -2.93
N ARG A 55 5.47 9.52 -2.19
CA ARG A 55 5.44 8.57 -1.08
C ARG A 55 4.92 7.21 -1.53
N VAL A 56 5.43 6.16 -0.88
CA VAL A 56 4.97 4.78 -1.07
C VAL A 56 4.66 4.15 0.28
N SER A 57 3.62 3.32 0.33
CA SER A 57 3.36 2.49 1.51
C SER A 57 4.32 1.31 1.51
N ALA A 58 5.14 1.20 2.57
CA ALA A 58 6.12 0.13 2.73
C ALA A 58 5.93 -0.64 4.04
N ARG A 59 4.82 -0.41 4.76
CA ARG A 59 4.59 -0.91 6.13
C ARG A 59 4.92 -2.40 6.36
N PRO A 60 4.44 -3.37 5.55
CA PRO A 60 4.78 -4.77 5.79
C PRO A 60 6.28 -5.07 5.58
N LEU A 61 6.96 -4.34 4.69
CA LEU A 61 8.39 -4.48 4.44
C LEU A 61 9.22 -3.84 5.56
N LEU A 62 8.79 -2.67 6.05
CA LEU A 62 9.42 -2.02 7.19
C LEU A 62 9.35 -2.91 8.44
N GLN A 63 8.23 -3.58 8.67
CA GLN A 63 8.09 -4.57 9.75
C GLN A 63 9.02 -5.76 9.55
N ALA A 64 9.12 -6.31 8.33
CA ALA A 64 10.04 -7.40 8.02
C ALA A 64 11.53 -7.00 8.20
N LEU A 65 11.85 -5.71 8.04
CA LEU A 65 13.18 -5.15 8.28
C LEU A 65 13.43 -4.75 9.75
N GLY A 66 12.40 -4.80 10.61
CA GLY A 66 12.47 -4.32 11.98
C GLY A 66 12.60 -2.80 12.10
N TRP A 67 12.19 -2.04 11.09
CA TRP A 67 12.30 -0.58 11.07
C TRP A 67 11.06 0.09 11.68
N CYS A 68 11.31 1.06 12.56
CA CYS A 68 10.28 1.78 13.28
C CYS A 68 9.88 3.10 12.57
N PRO A 69 8.62 3.54 12.68
CA PRO A 69 8.23 4.88 12.24
C PRO A 69 9.08 5.96 12.93
N GLY A 70 9.42 7.03 12.21
CA GLY A 70 10.31 8.08 12.69
C GLY A 70 11.80 7.73 12.68
N GLN A 71 12.17 6.48 12.41
CA GLN A 71 13.58 6.10 12.28
C GLN A 71 14.22 6.80 11.07
N GLY A 72 15.46 7.24 11.25
CA GLY A 72 16.29 7.78 10.18
C GLY A 72 16.66 6.71 9.15
N VAL A 73 16.66 7.11 7.89
CA VAL A 73 17.09 6.30 6.76
C VAL A 73 17.95 7.13 5.81
N ASP A 74 18.89 6.46 5.16
CA ASP A 74 19.56 6.99 3.99
C ASP A 74 18.95 6.41 2.72
N ILE A 75 18.93 7.22 1.67
CA ILE A 75 18.38 6.84 0.37
C ILE A 75 19.39 7.22 -0.69
N ASP A 76 19.89 6.22 -1.40
CA ASP A 76 20.88 6.39 -2.46
C ASP A 76 20.50 5.61 -3.72
N VAL A 77 21.14 5.96 -4.85
CA VAL A 77 20.92 5.28 -6.13
C VAL A 77 22.03 4.26 -6.33
N ARG A 78 21.68 2.97 -6.35
CA ARG A 78 22.61 1.87 -6.65
C ARG A 78 22.14 1.14 -7.90
N HIS A 79 23.00 1.06 -8.90
CA HIS A 79 22.72 0.35 -10.16
C HIS A 79 21.38 0.79 -10.81
N GLY A 80 21.07 2.10 -10.76
CA GLY A 80 19.83 2.66 -11.31
C GLY A 80 18.57 2.43 -10.46
N ARG A 81 18.70 1.89 -9.24
CA ARG A 81 17.59 1.60 -8.32
C ARG A 81 17.75 2.38 -7.03
N LEU A 82 16.66 2.67 -6.34
CA LEU A 82 16.78 3.28 -5.01
C LEU A 82 17.08 2.17 -3.99
N ALA A 83 18.17 2.37 -3.27
CA ALA A 83 18.51 1.62 -2.08
C ALA A 83 18.17 2.48 -0.86
N VAL A 84 17.45 1.88 0.09
CA VAL A 84 17.15 2.50 1.38
C VAL A 84 17.77 1.64 2.47
N THR A 85 18.46 2.29 3.39
CA THR A 85 19.12 1.65 4.52
C THR A 85 18.78 2.40 5.81
N ALA A 86 18.67 1.68 6.92
CA ALA A 86 18.54 2.32 8.22
C ALA A 86 19.82 3.11 8.56
N ASP A 87 19.65 4.38 8.91
CA ASP A 87 20.74 5.23 9.38
C ASP A 87 20.17 6.24 10.38
N PRO A 88 20.53 6.16 11.68
CA PRO A 88 20.10 7.13 12.67
C PRO A 88 20.48 8.58 12.34
N ARG A 89 21.50 8.79 11.51
CA ARG A 89 21.94 10.09 11.00
C ARG A 89 21.49 10.34 9.56
N GLY A 90 20.65 9.45 9.03
CA GLY A 90 20.12 9.50 7.69
C GLY A 90 19.39 10.81 7.43
N ARG A 91 19.48 11.30 6.20
CA ARG A 91 18.90 12.58 5.79
C ARG A 91 17.38 12.55 5.73
N TYR A 92 16.79 11.36 5.76
CA TYR A 92 15.36 11.14 5.62
C TYR A 92 14.86 10.37 6.83
N ALA A 93 13.55 10.45 7.09
CA ALA A 93 12.91 9.70 8.16
C ALA A 93 11.71 8.95 7.62
N LEU A 94 11.43 7.78 8.20
CA LEU A 94 10.20 7.05 7.94
C LEU A 94 9.00 7.82 8.50
N ASP A 95 7.96 7.98 7.69
CA ASP A 95 6.74 8.66 8.12
C ASP A 95 6.07 7.87 9.27
N PRO A 96 5.40 8.54 10.23
CA PRO A 96 4.66 7.88 11.32
C PRO A 96 3.67 6.81 10.85
N ARG A 97 3.15 6.91 9.62
CA ARG A 97 2.19 5.97 9.03
C ARG A 97 2.85 4.78 8.33
N GLY A 98 4.18 4.71 8.31
CA GLY A 98 4.94 3.70 7.55
C GLY A 98 4.99 4.00 6.05
N LEU A 99 4.87 5.29 5.70
CA LEU A 99 5.09 5.78 4.34
C LEU A 99 6.57 6.13 4.16
N LEU A 100 7.14 5.72 3.04
CA LEU A 100 8.49 6.09 2.64
C LEU A 100 8.41 7.22 1.62
N ALA A 101 8.95 8.38 1.97
CA ALA A 101 9.04 9.52 1.05
C ALA A 101 10.27 9.36 0.15
N LEU A 102 10.05 9.25 -1.16
CA LEU A 102 11.12 9.14 -2.15
C LEU A 102 11.46 10.54 -2.69
N PRO A 103 12.70 11.04 -2.47
CA PRO A 103 13.10 12.38 -2.87
C PRO A 103 12.96 12.59 -4.38
N ALA A 104 12.42 13.74 -4.78
CA ALA A 104 12.18 14.06 -6.19
C ALA A 104 13.43 13.96 -7.10
N PRO A 105 14.65 14.36 -6.66
CA PRO A 105 15.85 14.15 -7.46
C PRO A 105 16.14 12.66 -7.71
N LEU A 106 16.07 11.84 -6.67
CA LEU A 106 16.38 10.41 -6.76
C LEU A 106 15.33 9.66 -7.60
N ARG A 107 14.05 10.03 -7.46
CA ARG A 107 12.98 9.51 -8.32
C ARG A 107 13.24 9.76 -9.80
N ARG A 108 13.66 10.99 -10.17
CA ARG A 108 13.97 11.35 -11.55
C ARG A 108 15.17 10.56 -12.09
N LEU A 109 16.23 10.41 -11.29
CA LEU A 109 17.40 9.62 -11.67
C LEU A 109 17.05 8.14 -11.93
N CYS A 110 16.12 7.59 -11.16
CA CYS A 110 15.65 6.22 -11.33
C CYS A 110 14.46 6.07 -12.30
N GLY A 111 13.98 7.15 -12.93
CA GLY A 111 12.83 7.10 -13.84
C GLY A 111 11.51 6.69 -13.18
N LEU A 112 11.31 7.00 -11.89
CA LEU A 112 10.09 6.69 -11.17
C LEU A 112 9.01 7.75 -11.45
N ALA A 113 7.97 7.35 -12.21
CA ALA A 113 6.85 8.22 -12.57
C ALA A 113 5.85 8.38 -11.41
N ALA A 114 5.45 9.62 -11.12
CA ALA A 114 4.41 9.90 -10.13
C ALA A 114 3.08 9.23 -10.54
N GLY A 115 2.34 8.70 -9.57
CA GLY A 115 1.12 7.92 -9.82
C GLY A 115 1.37 6.49 -10.33
N GLY A 116 2.61 6.16 -10.70
CA GLY A 116 3.01 4.84 -11.16
C GLY A 116 3.08 3.80 -10.04
N GLN A 117 3.19 2.53 -10.43
CA GLN A 117 3.46 1.44 -9.50
C GLN A 117 4.96 1.18 -9.39
N VAL A 118 5.40 0.83 -8.19
CA VAL A 118 6.77 0.40 -7.90
C VAL A 118 6.74 -0.95 -7.22
N LEU A 119 7.76 -1.76 -7.48
CA LEU A 119 8.02 -2.97 -6.72
C LEU A 119 9.01 -2.62 -5.60
N LEU A 120 8.65 -2.96 -4.38
CA LEU A 120 9.49 -2.85 -3.20
C LEU A 120 10.00 -4.24 -2.84
N ALA A 121 11.29 -4.36 -2.58
CA ALA A 121 11.93 -5.59 -2.14
C ALA A 121 12.73 -5.34 -0.86
N ALA A 122 12.28 -5.93 0.24
CA ALA A 122 13.03 -5.94 1.49
C ALA A 122 13.93 -7.17 1.54
N LEU A 123 15.21 -6.96 1.85
CA LEU A 123 16.21 -7.99 2.07
C LEU A 123 16.59 -7.95 3.56
N PRO A 124 15.89 -8.69 4.44
CA PRO A 124 16.13 -8.62 5.88
C PRO A 124 17.56 -8.94 6.30
N ALA A 125 18.17 -9.95 5.67
CA ALA A 125 19.56 -10.33 5.92
C ALA A 125 20.58 -9.22 5.61
N HIS A 126 20.21 -8.22 4.80
CA HIS A 126 21.08 -7.13 4.38
C HIS A 126 20.64 -5.78 4.96
N HIS A 127 19.56 -5.73 5.76
CA HIS A 127 18.93 -4.50 6.23
C HIS A 127 18.73 -3.47 5.10
N LEU A 128 18.24 -3.94 3.95
CA LEU A 128 18.14 -3.17 2.72
C LEU A 128 16.71 -3.23 2.17
N LEU A 129 16.18 -2.08 1.78
CA LEU A 129 14.96 -1.97 0.99
C LEU A 129 15.32 -1.43 -0.39
N VAL A 130 14.94 -2.15 -1.45
CA VAL A 130 15.17 -1.76 -2.83
C VAL A 130 13.86 -1.36 -3.49
N VAL A 131 13.87 -0.24 -4.20
CA VAL A 131 12.73 0.23 -5.02
C VAL A 131 13.06 0.01 -6.50
N HIS A 132 12.26 -0.82 -7.14
CA HIS A 132 12.32 -1.12 -8.57
C HIS A 132 11.19 -0.41 -9.31
N ARG A 133 11.46 -0.03 -10.56
CA ARG A 133 10.40 0.38 -11.48
C ARG A 133 9.58 -0.83 -11.92
N ALA A 134 8.28 -0.65 -12.10
CA ALA A 134 7.40 -1.71 -12.60
C ALA A 134 7.77 -2.18 -14.02
N ASP A 135 8.26 -1.29 -14.89
CA ASP A 135 8.64 -1.62 -16.27
C ASP A 135 9.91 -2.49 -16.35
N GLU A 136 10.85 -2.33 -15.41
CA GLU A 136 12.01 -3.22 -15.26
C GLU A 136 11.56 -4.65 -14.94
N LEU A 137 10.68 -4.81 -13.96
CA LEU A 137 10.16 -6.12 -13.59
C LEU A 137 9.32 -6.75 -14.71
N ALA A 138 8.46 -5.97 -15.35
CA ALA A 138 7.64 -6.44 -16.47
C ALA A 138 8.50 -6.98 -17.62
N ARG A 139 9.65 -6.35 -17.89
CA ARG A 139 10.62 -6.84 -18.88
C ARG A 139 11.27 -8.17 -18.46
N LEU A 140 11.65 -8.31 -17.19
CA LEU A 140 12.24 -9.55 -16.67
C LEU A 140 11.25 -10.72 -16.70
N LEU A 141 9.98 -10.46 -16.38
CA LEU A 141 8.92 -11.47 -16.39
C LEU A 141 8.35 -11.75 -17.78
N HIS A 142 8.71 -10.95 -18.79
CA HIS A 142 8.14 -11.05 -20.13
C HIS A 142 8.25 -12.46 -20.72
N PRO A 143 9.40 -13.15 -20.70
CA PRO A 143 9.50 -14.51 -21.26
C PRO A 143 8.56 -15.51 -20.56
N ALA A 144 8.42 -15.40 -19.23
CA ALA A 144 7.49 -16.25 -18.49
C ALA A 144 6.04 -15.97 -18.86
N HIS A 145 5.66 -14.70 -19.05
CA HIS A 145 4.34 -14.33 -19.53
C HIS A 145 4.07 -14.89 -20.94
N GLN A 146 5.08 -14.87 -21.83
CA GLN A 146 4.95 -15.44 -23.18
C GLN A 146 4.66 -16.94 -23.17
N LEU A 147 5.29 -17.69 -22.27
CA LEU A 147 5.02 -19.12 -22.11
C LEU A 147 3.56 -19.40 -21.68
N MET A 148 2.98 -18.54 -20.84
CA MET A 148 1.57 -18.66 -20.42
C MET A 148 0.61 -18.32 -21.56
N VAL A 149 0.92 -17.31 -22.37
CA VAL A 149 0.10 -16.92 -23.53
C VAL A 149 0.18 -17.95 -24.65
N GLY A 150 1.33 -18.60 -24.84
CA GLY A 150 1.55 -19.65 -25.83
C GLY A 150 0.86 -20.99 -25.52
N GLY A 151 0.32 -21.18 -24.31
CA GLY A 151 -0.24 -22.45 -23.83
C GLY A 151 -1.71 -22.75 -24.21
N HIS A 152 -2.31 -22.03 -25.15
CA HIS A 152 -3.73 -22.20 -25.52
C HIS A 152 -4.00 -22.40 -27.01
N HIS A 153 -3.19 -23.23 -27.69
CA HIS A 153 -3.52 -23.78 -29.00
C HIS A 153 -3.26 -25.30 -29.06
N GLY A 154 -4.33 -26.10 -28.94
CA GLY A 154 -4.39 -27.54 -29.20
C GLY A 154 -4.29 -28.40 -27.94
N ARG A 155 -5.19 -29.36 -27.68
CA ARG A 155 -5.99 -30.18 -28.60
C ARG A 155 -7.20 -30.77 -27.88
#